data_AF-A0A1F8L2T5-F1
#
_entry.id   AF-A0A1F8L2T5-F1
#
_cell.length_a   1.000
_cell.length_b   1.000
_cell.length_c   1.000
_cell.angle_alpha   90.00
_cell.angle_beta   90.00
_cell.angle_gamma   90.00
#
_symmetry.space_group_name_H-M   'P 1'
#
loop_
_entity.id
_entity.type
_entity.pdbx_description
1 polymer ?
#
loop_
_entity_poly.entity_id
_entity_poly.type
_entity_poly.pdbx_seq_one_letter_code
_entity_poly.pdbx_strand_id
1 'polypeptide(L)'
;MVRKVIAGQDLLRAAGTVTKKLAAWLAEKGYAGAAEAGRAALGRSAARDLPRAEALSRILYELGEGPAEGRLVEEFEDDYAEIARVEPGRLWFQGTGGEPIGPVAVPRRGSDLACVGWSVSALVLGRTRRGWRILEIGNVYPG
;
A
#
# COMPACT_ATOMS: atom_id res chain seq x y z
N MET A 1 7.14 -14.10 8.37
CA MET A 1 5.89 -14.25 7.59
C MET A 1 4.80 -13.46 8.30
N VAL A 2 4.49 -12.25 7.83
CA VAL A 2 3.44 -11.42 8.45
C VAL A 2 2.12 -11.80 7.81
N ARG A 3 1.30 -12.56 8.56
CA ARG A 3 -0.12 -12.77 8.27
C ARG A 3 -0.84 -11.44 8.47
N LYS A 4 -1.85 -11.16 7.64
CA LYS A 4 -2.75 -9.98 7.71
C LYS A 4 -2.85 -9.42 9.14
N VAL A 5 -2.17 -8.31 9.40
CA VAL A 5 -2.25 -7.61 10.70
C VAL A 5 -3.49 -6.74 10.64
N ILE A 6 -4.63 -7.28 11.09
CA ILE A 6 -5.85 -6.50 11.21
C ILE A 6 -5.74 -5.68 12.49
N ALA A 7 -5.39 -4.41 12.34
CA ALA A 7 -5.41 -3.43 13.42
C ALA A 7 -6.28 -2.23 13.01
N GLY A 8 -7.08 -1.72 13.95
CA GLY A 8 -7.82 -0.49 13.74
C GLY A 8 -6.88 0.68 13.45
N GLN A 9 -7.35 1.64 12.66
CA GLN A 9 -6.61 2.85 12.28
C GLN A 9 -6.09 3.63 13.51
N ASP A 10 -6.92 3.71 14.54
CA ASP A 10 -6.56 4.36 15.81
C ASP A 10 -5.48 3.59 16.56
N LEU A 11 -5.53 2.25 16.54
CA LEU A 11 -4.52 1.40 17.14
C LEU A 11 -3.17 1.57 16.44
N LEU A 12 -3.15 1.60 15.10
CA LEU A 12 -1.92 1.82 14.32
C LEU A 12 -1.29 3.19 14.64
N ARG A 13 -2.10 4.25 14.70
CA ARG A 13 -1.64 5.61 15.05
C ARG A 13 -1.11 5.67 16.48
N ALA A 14 -1.82 5.07 17.43
CA ALA A 14 -1.42 5.02 18.83
C ALA A 14 -0.11 4.25 19.00
N ALA A 15 0.02 3.07 18.37
CA ALA A 15 1.22 2.25 18.40
C ALA A 15 2.45 3.02 17.90
N GLY A 16 2.36 3.70 16.76
CA GLY A 16 3.47 4.53 16.27
C GLY A 16 3.87 5.66 17.21
N THR A 17 2.89 6.30 17.86
CA THR A 17 3.12 7.35 18.86
C THR A 17 3.82 6.81 20.11
N VAL A 18 3.39 5.65 20.61
CA VAL A 18 4.01 4.98 21.77
C VAL A 18 5.44 4.55 21.45
N THR A 19 5.67 3.90 20.30
CA THR A 19 7.00 3.49 19.86
C THR A 19 7.96 4.68 19.74
N LYS A 20 7.48 5.84 19.23
CA LYS A 20 8.27 7.08 19.21
C LYS A 20 8.66 7.53 20.61
N LYS A 21 7.70 7.61 21.54
CA LYS A 21 7.95 8.06 22.91
C LYS A 21 8.91 7.12 23.63
N LEU A 22 8.74 5.82 23.45
CA LEU A 22 9.63 4.80 24.01
C LEU A 22 11.06 4.95 23.47
N ALA A 23 11.24 5.09 22.16
CA ALA A 23 12.57 5.26 21.58
C ALA A 23 13.26 6.55 22.04
N ALA A 24 12.52 7.65 22.17
CA ALA A 24 13.04 8.90 22.72
C ALA A 24 13.50 8.74 24.17
N TRP A 25 12.68 8.06 25.00
CA TRP A 25 13.02 7.78 26.40
C TRP A 25 14.26 6.87 26.51
N LEU A 26 14.36 5.83 25.68
CA LEU A 26 15.52 4.94 25.66
C LEU A 26 16.81 5.69 25.28
N ALA A 27 16.73 6.61 24.31
CA ALA A 27 17.87 7.46 23.94
C ALA A 27 18.26 8.42 25.07
N GLU A 28 17.29 9.06 25.74
CA GLU A 28 17.54 9.95 26.89
C GLU A 28 18.26 9.21 28.03
N LYS A 29 17.91 7.94 28.27
CA LYS A 29 18.57 7.10 29.28
C LYS A 29 19.92 6.52 28.85
N GLY A 30 20.37 6.82 27.64
CA GLY A 30 21.61 6.28 27.09
C GLY A 30 21.56 4.79 26.73
N TYR A 31 20.36 4.20 26.69
CA TYR A 31 20.15 2.79 26.34
C TYR A 31 20.10 2.54 24.82
N ALA A 32 20.02 3.59 24.00
CA ALA A 32 20.01 3.50 22.55
C ALA A 32 20.81 4.66 21.93
N GLY A 33 21.61 4.38 20.90
CA GLY A 33 22.41 5.38 20.19
C GLY A 33 21.59 6.21 19.19
N ALA A 34 22.22 7.24 18.61
CA ALA A 34 21.57 8.12 17.62
C ALA A 34 21.08 7.38 16.36
N ALA A 35 21.74 6.29 15.97
CA ALA A 35 21.33 5.43 14.85
C ALA A 35 20.04 4.65 15.15
N GLU A 36 19.86 4.17 16.38
CA GLU A 36 18.59 3.56 16.84
C GLU A 36 17.46 4.58 16.96
N ALA A 37 17.75 5.82 17.40
CA ALA A 37 16.78 6.91 17.44
C ALA A 37 16.30 7.33 16.03
N GLY A 38 17.16 7.20 15.01
CA GLY A 38 16.80 7.35 13.60
C GLY A 38 15.74 6.34 13.14
N ARG A 39 15.77 5.09 13.64
CA ARG A 39 14.72 4.09 13.36
C ARG A 39 13.37 4.45 13.99
N ALA A 40 13.35 5.27 15.04
CA ALA A 40 12.11 5.84 15.58
C ALA A 40 11.47 6.90 14.66
N ALA A 41 12.24 7.48 13.73
CA ALA A 41 11.70 8.36 12.69
C ALA A 41 10.96 7.57 11.60
N LEU A 42 11.40 6.35 11.28
CA LEU A 42 10.62 5.39 10.46
C LEU A 42 9.27 5.06 11.13
N GLY A 43 9.24 5.00 12.47
CA GLY A 43 7.97 4.89 13.21
C GLY A 43 7.01 6.06 13.01
N ARG A 44 7.51 7.27 12.69
CA ARG A 44 6.65 8.45 12.41
C ARG A 44 6.05 8.43 11.01
N SER A 45 6.82 8.06 9.98
CA SER A 45 6.26 7.85 8.64
C SER A 45 5.27 6.69 8.67
N ALA A 46 5.61 5.59 9.34
CA ALA A 46 4.70 4.46 9.55
C ALA A 46 3.38 4.88 10.22
N ALA A 47 3.40 5.74 11.26
CA ALA A 47 2.18 6.19 11.94
C ALA A 47 1.22 7.02 11.05
N ARG A 48 1.72 7.61 9.95
CA ARG A 48 0.92 8.36 8.97
C ARG A 48 0.56 7.50 7.77
N ASP A 49 1.52 6.74 7.28
CA ASP A 49 1.45 6.06 6.00
C ASP A 49 0.77 4.69 6.13
N LEU A 50 0.90 3.98 7.26
CA LEU A 50 0.16 2.73 7.51
C LEU A 50 -1.36 2.93 7.52
N PRO A 51 -1.92 3.94 8.24
CA PRO A 51 -3.32 4.29 8.11
C PRO A 51 -3.82 4.45 6.67
N ARG A 52 -3.05 5.19 5.86
CA ARG A 52 -3.37 5.50 4.47
C ARG A 52 -3.27 4.28 3.57
N ALA A 53 -2.23 3.46 3.76
CA ALA A 53 -2.03 2.22 3.03
C ALA A 53 -3.17 1.24 3.31
N GLU A 54 -3.54 1.04 4.57
CA GLU A 54 -4.69 0.19 4.94
C GLU A 54 -6.02 0.72 4.36
N ALA A 55 -6.22 2.04 4.34
CA ALA A 55 -7.40 2.62 3.70
C ALA A 55 -7.41 2.39 2.18
N LEU A 56 -6.25 2.46 1.53
CA LEU A 56 -6.11 2.13 0.11
C LEU A 56 -6.34 0.63 -0.15
N SER A 57 -5.77 -0.26 0.68
CA SER A 57 -6.00 -1.70 0.61
C SER A 57 -7.49 -2.04 0.55
N ARG A 58 -8.30 -1.42 1.41
CA ARG A 58 -9.75 -1.65 1.42
C ARG A 58 -10.42 -1.25 0.11
N ILE A 59 -10.08 -0.06 -0.42
CA ILE A 59 -10.64 0.43 -1.69
C ILE A 59 -10.27 -0.51 -2.84
N LEU A 60 -9.01 -0.93 -2.93
CA LEU A 60 -8.55 -1.80 -4.00
C LEU A 60 -9.15 -3.21 -3.90
N TYR A 61 -9.29 -3.72 -2.67
CA TYR A 61 -9.95 -5.00 -2.41
C TYR A 61 -11.42 -4.97 -2.83
N GLU A 62 -12.16 -3.93 -2.46
CA GLU A 62 -13.56 -3.74 -2.87
C GLU A 62 -13.74 -3.67 -4.40
N LEU A 63 -12.74 -3.14 -5.12
CA LEU A 63 -12.75 -3.14 -6.60
C LEU A 63 -12.57 -4.54 -7.19
N GLY A 64 -11.77 -5.40 -6.55
CA GLY A 64 -11.58 -6.80 -6.96
C GLY A 64 -12.84 -7.64 -6.74
N GLU A 65 -13.55 -7.41 -5.64
CA GLU A 65 -14.82 -8.09 -5.29
C GLU A 65 -16.01 -7.66 -6.19
N GLY A 66 -15.85 -6.61 -6.99
CA GLY A 66 -16.87 -6.17 -7.93
C GLY A 66 -17.20 -7.22 -8.99
N PRO A 67 -18.39 -7.17 -9.61
CA PRO A 67 -18.82 -8.18 -10.58
C PRO A 67 -17.80 -8.34 -11.72
N ALA A 68 -17.59 -9.58 -12.14
CA ALA A 68 -16.77 -9.89 -13.30
C ALA A 68 -17.43 -9.29 -14.54
N GLU A 69 -16.83 -8.26 -15.11
CA GLU A 69 -17.34 -7.58 -16.30
C GLU A 69 -16.46 -7.86 -17.50
N GLY A 70 -17.07 -8.43 -18.54
CA GLY A 70 -16.43 -8.66 -19.82
C GLY A 70 -15.46 -9.84 -19.84
N ARG A 71 -15.04 -10.21 -21.05
CA ARG A 71 -14.06 -11.27 -21.28
C ARG A 71 -12.64 -10.72 -21.07
N LEU A 72 -11.85 -11.43 -20.28
CA LEU A 72 -10.42 -11.16 -20.10
C LEU A 72 -9.66 -11.49 -21.39
N VAL A 73 -8.74 -10.60 -21.76
CA VAL A 73 -7.84 -10.77 -22.91
C VAL A 73 -6.40 -11.00 -22.48
N GLU A 74 -6.05 -10.58 -21.27
CA GLU A 74 -4.71 -10.62 -20.71
C GLU A 74 -4.83 -10.56 -19.18
N GLU A 75 -3.93 -11.23 -18.48
CA GLU A 75 -3.81 -11.20 -17.02
C GLU A 75 -2.37 -10.87 -16.64
N PHE A 76 -2.23 -10.10 -15.57
CA PHE A 76 -0.95 -9.77 -14.95
C PHE A 76 -1.03 -10.13 -13.46
N GLU A 77 -0.04 -10.86 -12.98
CA GLU A 77 0.07 -11.29 -11.59
C GLU A 77 1.46 -10.95 -11.06
N ASP A 78 1.52 -10.39 -9.87
CA ASP A 78 2.76 -10.09 -9.16
C ASP A 78 2.54 -10.18 -7.64
N ASP A 79 3.43 -10.92 -6.98
CA ASP A 79 3.42 -11.11 -5.53
C ASP A 79 3.64 -9.80 -4.75
N TYR A 80 4.33 -8.81 -5.33
CA TYR A 80 4.68 -7.56 -4.69
C TYR A 80 4.84 -6.39 -5.68
N ALA A 81 3.76 -6.09 -6.42
CA ALA A 81 3.75 -5.03 -7.43
C ALA A 81 3.95 -3.63 -6.82
N GLU A 82 4.88 -2.86 -7.35
CA GLU A 82 5.07 -1.45 -6.97
C GLU A 82 4.11 -0.52 -7.72
N ILE A 83 3.54 0.47 -7.05
CA ILE A 83 2.81 1.57 -7.70
C ILE A 83 3.83 2.47 -8.41
N ALA A 84 3.88 2.36 -9.73
CA ALA A 84 4.82 3.10 -10.57
C ALA A 84 4.34 4.52 -10.90
N ARG A 85 3.01 4.73 -10.93
CA ARG A 85 2.42 6.04 -11.25
C ARG A 85 1.05 6.23 -10.61
N VAL A 86 0.76 7.46 -10.23
CA VAL A 86 -0.53 7.89 -9.70
C VAL A 86 -1.03 9.11 -10.49
N GLU A 87 -2.27 9.04 -10.95
CA GLU A 87 -3.02 10.18 -11.48
C GLU A 87 -4.40 10.22 -10.83
N PRO A 88 -5.12 11.36 -10.90
CA PRO A 88 -6.53 11.44 -10.51
C PRO A 88 -7.40 10.28 -11.04
N GLY A 89 -7.81 9.39 -10.12
CA GLY A 89 -8.66 8.23 -10.41
C GLY A 89 -7.97 7.09 -11.18
N ARG A 90 -6.64 7.08 -11.28
CA ARG A 90 -5.89 6.08 -12.05
C ARG A 90 -4.58 5.69 -11.36
N LEU A 91 -4.29 4.39 -11.37
CA LEU A 91 -3.02 3.83 -10.90
C LEU A 91 -2.34 3.02 -12.00
N TRP A 92 -1.01 2.98 -11.94
CA TRP A 92 -0.18 2.06 -12.72
C TRP A 92 0.75 1.30 -11.79
N PHE A 93 1.02 0.06 -12.16
CA PHE A 93 1.88 -0.84 -11.43
C PHE A 93 3.12 -1.17 -12.25
N GLN A 94 4.26 -1.39 -11.61
CA GLN A 94 5.49 -1.75 -12.29
C GLN A 94 5.32 -3.11 -12.96
N GLY A 95 5.52 -3.18 -14.29
CA GLY A 95 5.51 -4.44 -15.02
C GLY A 95 6.88 -5.13 -14.99
N THR A 96 6.86 -6.44 -15.20
CA THR A 96 8.06 -7.30 -15.26
C THR A 96 9.04 -6.92 -16.38
N GLY A 97 8.53 -6.31 -17.46
CA GLY A 97 9.32 -5.79 -18.58
C GLY A 97 9.83 -4.35 -18.41
N GLY A 98 9.66 -3.74 -17.24
CA GLY A 98 10.03 -2.34 -16.98
C GLY A 98 8.95 -1.33 -17.35
N GLU A 99 8.01 -1.68 -18.23
CA GLU A 99 6.88 -0.80 -18.58
C GLU A 99 5.75 -0.88 -17.53
N PRO A 100 5.15 0.26 -17.13
CA PRO A 100 4.03 0.27 -16.21
C PRO A 100 2.74 -0.35 -16.78
N ILE A 101 2.12 -1.25 -16.02
CA ILE A 101 0.81 -1.86 -16.30
C ILE A 101 -0.30 -0.94 -15.81
N GLY A 102 -1.20 -0.54 -16.72
CA GLY A 102 -2.33 0.33 -16.43
C GLY A 102 -2.82 1.10 -17.66
N PRO A 103 -3.63 2.16 -17.48
CA PRO A 103 -4.20 2.62 -16.22
C PRO A 103 -5.23 1.63 -15.66
N VAL A 104 -5.21 1.45 -14.34
CA VAL A 104 -6.29 0.83 -13.57
C VAL A 104 -7.17 1.94 -13.01
N ALA A 105 -8.46 1.91 -13.32
CA ALA A 105 -9.41 2.89 -12.80
C ALA A 105 -9.69 2.65 -11.32
N VAL A 106 -9.61 3.71 -10.52
CA VAL A 106 -9.92 3.70 -9.08
C VAL A 106 -10.76 4.93 -8.72
N PRO A 107 -11.56 4.90 -7.64
CA PRO A 107 -12.18 6.11 -7.10
C PRO A 107 -11.13 7.18 -6.79
N ARG A 108 -11.49 8.46 -6.92
CA ARG A 108 -10.56 9.59 -6.67
C ARG A 108 -9.89 9.49 -5.29
N ARG A 109 -10.64 9.09 -4.27
CA ARG A 109 -10.13 8.83 -2.92
C ARG A 109 -9.01 7.79 -2.89
N GLY A 110 -9.09 6.76 -3.74
CA GLY A 110 -8.03 5.75 -3.88
C GLY A 110 -6.73 6.35 -4.42
N SER A 111 -6.80 7.11 -5.51
CA SER A 111 -5.61 7.79 -6.05
C SER A 111 -5.04 8.84 -5.10
N ASP A 112 -5.87 9.54 -4.32
CA ASP A 112 -5.39 10.54 -3.35
C ASP A 112 -4.67 9.89 -2.13
N LEU A 113 -4.98 8.63 -1.83
CA LEU A 113 -4.31 7.85 -0.78
C LEU A 113 -2.99 7.22 -1.25
N ALA A 114 -2.91 6.86 -2.54
CA ALA A 114 -1.78 6.19 -3.14
C ALA A 114 -0.51 7.05 -3.17
N CYS A 115 0.64 6.39 -3.13
CA CYS A 115 1.94 7.00 -3.33
C CYS A 115 2.76 6.11 -4.27
N VAL A 116 3.53 6.74 -5.17
CA VAL A 116 4.53 6.03 -5.97
C VAL A 116 5.55 5.39 -5.04
N GLY A 117 6.01 4.17 -5.38
CA GLY A 117 6.95 3.40 -4.57
C GLY A 117 6.29 2.52 -3.49
N TRP A 118 4.98 2.63 -3.28
CA TRP A 118 4.27 1.72 -2.37
C TRP A 118 3.96 0.41 -3.08
N SER A 119 3.95 -0.67 -2.33
CA SER A 119 3.78 -2.02 -2.90
C SER A 119 2.42 -2.60 -2.59
N VAL A 120 1.88 -3.39 -3.51
CA VAL A 120 0.65 -4.16 -3.36
C VAL A 120 0.99 -5.64 -3.43
N SER A 121 0.71 -6.38 -2.36
CA SER A 121 0.98 -7.81 -2.33
C SER A 121 -0.10 -8.61 -3.07
N ALA A 122 0.27 -9.70 -3.73
CA ALA A 122 -0.63 -10.62 -4.44
C ALA A 122 -1.60 -9.86 -5.38
N LEU A 123 -1.05 -8.97 -6.21
CA LEU A 123 -1.83 -8.18 -7.15
C LEU A 123 -2.14 -9.03 -8.39
N VAL A 124 -3.42 -9.18 -8.70
CA VAL A 124 -3.89 -9.75 -9.96
C VAL A 124 -4.70 -8.70 -10.71
N LEU A 125 -4.27 -8.38 -11.92
CA LEU A 125 -4.95 -7.47 -12.85
C LEU A 125 -5.46 -8.24 -14.06
N GLY A 126 -6.66 -7.89 -14.51
CA GLY A 126 -7.26 -8.40 -15.73
C GLY A 126 -7.44 -7.28 -16.75
N ARG A 127 -7.00 -7.49 -17.99
CA ARG A 127 -7.31 -6.60 -19.10
C ARG A 127 -8.58 -7.04 -19.79
N THR A 128 -9.48 -6.10 -20.00
CA THR A 128 -10.69 -6.27 -20.82
C THR A 128 -10.64 -5.29 -22.00
N ARG A 129 -11.66 -5.32 -22.86
CA ARG A 129 -11.85 -4.29 -23.89
C ARG A 129 -12.00 -2.87 -23.32
N ARG A 130 -12.37 -2.74 -22.05
CA ARG A 130 -12.53 -1.43 -21.35
C ARG A 130 -11.23 -0.96 -20.67
N GLY A 131 -10.19 -1.80 -20.65
CA GLY A 131 -8.92 -1.52 -19.98
C GLY A 131 -8.62 -2.48 -18.84
N TRP A 132 -7.62 -2.13 -18.04
CA TRP A 132 -7.16 -2.90 -16.89
C TRP A 132 -8.09 -2.70 -15.69
N ARG A 133 -8.35 -3.79 -14.97
CA ARG A 133 -9.09 -3.79 -13.70
C ARG A 133 -8.40 -4.68 -12.68
N ILE A 134 -8.70 -4.44 -11.41
CA ILE A 134 -8.28 -5.31 -10.31
C ILE A 134 -9.18 -6.55 -10.33
N LEU A 135 -8.55 -7.71 -10.17
CA LEU A 135 -9.21 -8.99 -9.94
C LEU A 135 -8.99 -9.43 -8.48
N GLU A 136 -7.77 -9.29 -7.98
CA GLU A 136 -7.40 -9.67 -6.62
C GLU A 136 -6.28 -8.76 -6.09
N ILE A 137 -6.29 -8.51 -4.78
CA ILE A 137 -5.15 -7.98 -4.04
C ILE A 137 -5.07 -8.57 -2.63
N GLY A 138 -3.87 -8.58 -2.06
CA GLY A 138 -3.62 -8.78 -0.63
C GLY A 138 -3.73 -7.47 0.17
N ASN A 139 -2.63 -6.71 0.27
CA ASN A 139 -2.52 -5.47 1.04
C ASN A 139 -1.60 -4.46 0.35
N VAL A 140 -1.75 -3.19 0.70
CA VAL A 140 -0.83 -2.11 0.36
C VAL A 140 0.15 -1.88 1.50
N TYR A 141 1.42 -1.71 1.16
CA TYR A 141 2.51 -1.41 2.09
C TYR A 141 3.23 -0.12 1.70
N PRO A 142 3.47 0.80 2.64
CA PRO A 142 4.35 1.94 2.40
C PRO A 142 5.78 1.49 2.07
N GLY A 143 6.43 2.22 1.16
CA GLY A 143 7.86 2.08 0.85
C GLY A 143 8.78 2.73 1.89
#